data_AF-A8RUN1-F1
#
_entry.id   AF-A8RUN1-F1
#
_cell.length_a   1.000
_cell.length_b   1.000
_cell.length_c   1.000
_cell.angle_alpha   90.00
_cell.angle_beta   90.00
_cell.angle_gamma   90.00
#
_symmetry.space_group_name_H-M   'P 1'
#
loop_
_entity.id
_entity.type
_entity.pdbx_description
1 polymer ?
#
loop_
_entity_poly.entity_id
_entity_poly.type
_entity_poly.pdbx_seq_one_letter_code
_entity_poly.pdbx_strand_id
1 'polypeptide(L)'
;MQIIDWLNKNSGAMTFLITVVYVVATIAICQANIKSAKATREQLEVSKTQFEETKRLEFLPYLQFQQISSSQNEYKLKLVLCDKDIDGGTYVCCFNVQNIGRGTVKDIIYTYEWDDFSKKYDRGPFPIGGLMPSGNSNIRIEFALPKEQRNSVKCAFQLHFKDLLENEYNQRIEFHFESKNTAPMVLENYIVQSPIVINKE
;
A
#
# COMPACT_ATOMS: atom_id res chain seq x y z
N MET A 1 -16.02 76.13 28.67
CA MET A 1 -15.40 76.77 27.48
C MET A 1 -13.90 76.50 27.39
N GLN A 2 -13.14 76.52 28.50
CA GLN A 2 -11.68 76.28 28.48
C GLN A 2 -11.22 74.92 27.94
N ILE A 3 -11.94 73.82 28.20
CA ILE A 3 -11.57 72.48 27.70
C ILE A 3 -11.71 72.41 26.18
N ILE A 4 -12.77 73.02 25.63
CA ILE A 4 -13.06 73.04 24.19
C ILE A 4 -12.03 73.90 23.45
N ASP A 5 -11.64 75.04 24.01
CA ASP A 5 -10.60 75.91 23.44
C ASP A 5 -9.20 75.26 23.47
N TRP A 6 -8.88 74.51 24.53
CA TRP A 6 -7.63 73.74 24.62
C TRP A 6 -7.59 72.57 23.62
N LEU A 7 -8.73 71.87 23.45
CA LEU A 7 -8.92 70.84 22.43
C LEU A 7 -8.80 71.42 21.02
N ASN A 8 -9.38 72.60 20.74
CA ASN A 8 -9.32 73.23 19.42
C ASN A 8 -7.90 73.69 19.07
N LYS A 9 -7.18 74.26 20.03
CA LYS A 9 -5.79 74.74 19.87
C LYS A 9 -4.79 73.61 19.62
N ASN A 10 -5.06 72.40 20.13
CA ASN A 10 -4.22 71.20 19.95
C ASN A 10 -4.90 70.12 19.10
N SER A 11 -5.98 70.46 18.39
CA SER A 11 -6.84 69.52 17.66
C SER A 11 -6.05 68.71 16.63
N GLY A 12 -5.16 69.36 15.88
CA GLY A 12 -4.28 68.69 14.91
C GLY A 12 -3.31 67.69 15.55
N ALA A 13 -2.77 67.98 16.73
CA ALA A 13 -1.90 67.06 17.47
C ALA A 13 -2.68 65.85 18.01
N MET A 14 -3.94 66.04 18.41
CA MET A 14 -4.81 64.96 18.87
C MET A 14 -5.23 64.03 17.72
N THR A 15 -5.62 64.58 16.57
CA THR A 15 -5.92 63.80 15.36
C THR A 15 -4.71 62.97 14.90
N PHE A 16 -3.51 63.55 14.95
CA PHE A 16 -2.28 62.85 14.62
C PHE A 16 -2.02 61.66 15.56
N LEU A 17 -2.15 61.84 16.88
CA LEU A 17 -1.98 60.76 17.86
C LEU A 17 -2.97 59.61 17.63
N ILE A 18 -4.25 59.92 17.41
CA ILE A 18 -5.28 58.90 17.12
C ILE A 18 -4.94 58.15 15.83
N THR A 19 -4.47 58.87 14.80
CA THR A 19 -4.07 58.28 13.51
C THR A 19 -2.88 57.34 13.68
N VAL A 20 -1.87 57.72 14.46
CA VAL A 20 -0.70 56.87 14.75
C VAL A 20 -1.12 55.59 15.47
N VAL A 21 -1.97 55.70 16.50
CA VAL A 21 -2.49 54.53 17.23
C VAL A 21 -3.29 53.62 16.29
N TYR A 22 -4.15 54.19 15.44
CA TYR A 22 -4.93 53.44 14.47
C TYR A 22 -4.06 52.69 13.46
N VAL A 23 -3.01 53.32 12.93
CA VAL A 23 -2.07 52.69 11.98
C VAL A 23 -1.32 51.53 12.65
N VAL A 24 -0.82 51.73 13.87
CA VAL A 24 -0.13 50.68 14.63
C VAL A 24 -1.05 49.50 14.90
N ALA A 25 -2.30 49.76 15.32
CA ALA A 25 -3.30 48.72 15.52
C ALA A 25 -3.60 47.96 14.22
N THR A 26 -3.72 48.67 13.09
CA THR A 26 -3.97 48.06 11.78
C THR A 26 -2.81 47.17 11.34
N ILE A 27 -1.56 47.61 11.53
CA ILE A 27 -0.37 46.81 11.22
C ILE A 27 -0.33 45.53 12.08
N ALA A 28 -0.63 45.65 13.38
CA ALA A 28 -0.66 44.51 14.30
C ALA A 28 -1.73 43.47 13.89
N ILE A 29 -2.93 43.92 13.51
CA ILE A 29 -4.00 43.04 13.01
C ILE A 29 -3.58 42.35 11.72
N CYS A 30 -2.96 43.07 10.77
CA CYS A 30 -2.47 42.48 9.53
C CYS A 30 -1.41 41.39 9.78
N GLN A 31 -0.47 41.62 10.69
CA GLN A 31 0.54 40.62 11.05
C GLN A 31 -0.10 39.39 11.70
N ALA A 32 -1.07 39.58 12.60
CA ALA A 32 -1.81 38.48 13.22
C ALA A 32 -2.57 37.67 12.16
N ASN A 33 -3.21 38.32 11.19
CA ASN A 33 -3.95 37.65 10.12
C ASN A 33 -3.04 36.84 9.19
N ILE A 34 -1.85 37.36 8.84
CA ILE A 34 -0.87 36.62 8.04
C ILE A 34 -0.38 35.38 8.80
N LYS A 35 -0.08 35.53 10.10
CA LYS A 35 0.36 34.40 10.94
C LYS A 35 -0.75 33.34 11.08
N SER A 36 -1.98 33.77 11.34
CA SER A 36 -3.14 32.88 11.42
C SER A 36 -3.40 32.17 10.10
N ALA A 37 -3.35 32.87 8.96
CA ALA A 37 -3.54 32.27 7.65
C ALA A 37 -2.45 31.22 7.33
N LYS A 38 -1.19 31.50 7.71
CA LYS A 38 -0.11 30.51 7.57
C LYS A 38 -0.35 29.27 8.42
N ALA A 39 -0.71 29.45 9.70
CA ALA A 39 -1.02 28.35 10.60
C ALA A 39 -2.22 27.52 10.11
N THR A 40 -3.26 28.17 9.57
CA THR A 40 -4.41 27.48 8.97
C THR A 40 -4.00 26.68 7.74
N ARG A 41 -3.12 27.19 6.87
CA ARG A 41 -2.62 26.44 5.71
C ARG A 41 -1.86 25.18 6.13
N GLU A 42 -0.93 25.32 7.08
CA GLU A 42 -0.17 24.17 7.61
C GLU A 42 -1.12 23.13 8.25
N GLN A 43 -2.13 23.57 9.00
CA GLN A 43 -3.15 22.67 9.56
C GLN A 43 -3.99 21.98 8.48
N LEU A 44 -4.36 22.69 7.41
CA LEU A 44 -5.12 22.12 6.29
C LEU A 44 -4.31 21.08 5.51
N GLU A 45 -3.01 21.33 5.31
CA GLU A 45 -2.12 20.35 4.66
C GLU A 45 -2.00 19.07 5.49
N VAL A 46 -1.73 19.20 6.80
CA VAL A 46 -1.68 18.04 7.71
C VAL A 46 -3.01 17.30 7.74
N SER A 47 -4.12 18.04 7.85
CA SER A 47 -5.46 17.44 7.89
C SER A 47 -5.79 16.72 6.58
N LYS A 48 -5.41 17.27 5.43
CA LYS A 48 -5.58 16.63 4.12
C LYS A 48 -4.79 15.32 4.06
N THR A 49 -3.52 15.33 4.44
CA THR A 49 -2.68 14.13 4.45
C THR A 49 -3.25 13.07 5.40
N GLN A 50 -3.66 13.46 6.62
CA GLN A 50 -4.30 12.54 7.56
C GLN A 50 -5.60 11.96 7.02
N PHE A 51 -6.41 12.76 6.34
CA PHE A 51 -7.65 12.30 5.72
C PHE A 51 -7.39 11.30 4.59
N GLU A 52 -6.41 11.56 3.72
CA GLU A 52 -5.99 10.66 2.64
C GLU A 52 -5.44 9.34 3.20
N GLU A 53 -4.59 9.40 4.23
CA GLU A 53 -4.10 8.20 4.92
C GLU A 53 -5.21 7.41 5.62
N THR A 54 -6.14 8.10 6.27
CA THR A 54 -7.28 7.45 6.95
C THR A 54 -8.16 6.73 5.93
N LYS A 55 -8.51 7.41 4.83
CA LYS A 55 -9.26 6.78 3.74
C LYS A 55 -8.51 5.59 3.16
N ARG A 56 -7.20 5.71 2.95
CA ARG A 56 -6.38 4.59 2.46
C ARG A 56 -6.43 3.39 3.40
N LEU A 57 -6.36 3.60 4.71
CA LEU A 57 -6.47 2.52 5.70
C LEU A 57 -7.89 1.91 5.73
N GLU A 58 -8.93 2.72 5.53
CA GLU A 58 -10.30 2.24 5.40
C GLU A 58 -10.51 1.35 4.18
N PHE A 59 -9.76 1.57 3.11
CA PHE A 59 -9.82 0.80 1.88
C PHE A 59 -8.58 -0.06 1.63
N LEU A 60 -7.81 -0.42 2.67
CA LEU A 60 -6.60 -1.23 2.47
C LEU A 60 -7.00 -2.67 2.04
N PRO A 61 -6.69 -3.09 0.80
CA PRO A 61 -6.80 -4.50 0.42
C PRO A 61 -5.77 -5.37 1.13
N TYR A 62 -6.07 -6.66 1.33
CA TYR A 62 -5.11 -7.64 1.82
C TYR A 62 -5.50 -9.03 1.30
N LEU A 63 -4.65 -9.66 0.49
CA LEU A 63 -4.86 -11.04 0.05
C LEU A 63 -4.18 -12.02 1.02
N GLN A 64 -4.97 -12.90 1.62
CA GLN A 64 -4.50 -14.01 2.43
C GLN A 64 -4.57 -15.30 1.63
N PHE A 65 -3.55 -16.14 1.77
CA PHE A 65 -3.49 -17.46 1.16
C PHE A 65 -3.68 -18.50 2.26
N GLN A 66 -4.62 -19.42 2.07
CA GLN A 66 -4.86 -20.53 2.97
C GLN A 66 -4.74 -21.83 2.17
N GLN A 67 -3.80 -22.69 2.55
CA GLN A 67 -3.62 -23.97 1.87
C GLN A 67 -4.84 -24.87 2.11
N ILE A 68 -5.35 -25.47 1.05
CA ILE A 68 -6.49 -26.39 1.06
C ILE A 68 -6.11 -27.71 0.40
N SER A 69 -6.78 -28.81 0.79
CA SER A 69 -6.45 -30.15 0.31
C SER A 69 -6.84 -30.39 -1.15
N SER A 70 -7.96 -29.82 -1.59
CA SER A 70 -8.44 -29.87 -2.96
C SER A 70 -9.48 -28.78 -3.20
N SER A 71 -9.67 -28.39 -4.46
CA SER A 71 -10.69 -27.43 -4.86
C SER A 71 -11.39 -27.86 -6.14
N GLN A 72 -12.67 -27.52 -6.26
CA GLN A 72 -13.37 -27.45 -7.54
C GLN A 72 -13.37 -26.01 -8.03
N ASN A 73 -13.44 -25.77 -9.35
CA ASN A 73 -13.39 -24.44 -9.97
C ASN A 73 -12.15 -23.61 -9.58
N GLU A 74 -10.98 -24.21 -9.72
CA GLU A 74 -9.69 -23.59 -9.41
C GLU A 74 -9.07 -22.92 -10.64
N TYR A 75 -8.45 -21.75 -10.45
CA TYR A 75 -7.57 -21.18 -11.45
C TYR A 75 -6.20 -21.85 -11.40
N LYS A 76 -5.63 -22.20 -12.56
CA LYS A 76 -4.39 -22.98 -12.63
C LYS A 76 -3.19 -22.12 -12.98
N LEU A 77 -2.12 -22.27 -12.21
CA LEU A 77 -0.80 -21.69 -12.43
C LEU A 77 0.23 -22.80 -12.58
N LYS A 78 1.10 -22.68 -13.59
CA LYS A 78 2.24 -23.58 -13.80
C LYS A 78 3.53 -22.79 -13.62
N LEU A 79 4.35 -23.22 -12.67
CA LEU A 79 5.57 -22.55 -12.25
C LEU A 79 6.72 -23.56 -12.16
N VAL A 80 7.94 -23.04 -12.14
CA VAL A 80 9.17 -23.83 -12.06
C VAL A 80 9.89 -23.48 -10.77
N LEU A 81 10.43 -24.46 -10.04
CA LEU A 81 11.21 -24.15 -8.83
C LEU A 81 12.68 -23.85 -9.13
N CYS A 82 13.19 -24.30 -10.27
CA CYS A 82 14.59 -24.27 -10.63
C CYS A 82 14.74 -24.15 -12.16
N ASP A 83 15.85 -23.57 -12.61
CA ASP A 83 16.20 -23.37 -14.03
C ASP A 83 16.79 -24.63 -14.70
N LYS A 84 17.06 -25.69 -13.92
CA LYS A 84 17.61 -26.97 -14.41
C LYS A 84 16.53 -27.85 -15.05
N ASP A 85 16.96 -28.89 -15.77
CA ASP A 85 16.09 -29.88 -16.42
C ASP A 85 14.88 -30.27 -15.55
N ILE A 86 13.70 -29.98 -16.10
CA ILE A 86 12.40 -30.13 -15.46
C ILE A 86 11.85 -31.52 -15.80
N ASP A 87 12.42 -32.54 -15.16
CA ASP A 87 12.00 -33.95 -15.32
C ASP A 87 11.81 -34.65 -13.95
N GLY A 88 11.87 -33.88 -12.86
CA GLY A 88 11.70 -34.36 -11.48
C GLY A 88 10.26 -34.55 -11.03
N GLY A 89 9.29 -34.40 -11.95
CA GLY A 89 7.86 -34.44 -11.66
C GLY A 89 7.26 -33.09 -11.31
N THR A 90 6.12 -33.11 -10.63
CA THR A 90 5.35 -31.90 -10.29
C THR A 90 4.81 -31.99 -8.87
N TYR A 91 5.06 -30.96 -8.08
CA TYR A 91 4.39 -30.77 -6.80
C TYR A 91 3.18 -29.85 -6.99
N VAL A 92 2.02 -30.25 -6.47
CA VAL A 92 0.78 -29.50 -6.61
C VAL A 92 0.31 -29.01 -5.25
N CYS A 93 -0.03 -27.74 -5.16
CA CYS A 93 -0.71 -27.19 -4.00
C CYS A 93 -1.93 -26.35 -4.42
N CYS A 94 -2.97 -26.40 -3.61
CA CYS A 94 -4.17 -25.61 -3.78
C CYS A 94 -4.25 -24.58 -2.65
N PHE A 95 -4.60 -23.34 -2.99
CA PHE A 95 -4.81 -22.27 -2.03
C PHE A 95 -6.19 -21.67 -2.23
N ASN A 96 -6.90 -21.41 -1.13
CA ASN A 96 -7.95 -20.42 -1.09
C ASN A 96 -7.29 -19.04 -0.92
N VAL A 97 -7.50 -18.16 -1.89
CA VAL A 97 -7.07 -16.77 -1.81
C VAL A 97 -8.27 -15.95 -1.38
N GLN A 98 -8.19 -15.36 -0.19
CA GLN A 98 -9.25 -14.54 0.38
C GLN A 98 -8.77 -13.10 0.52
N ASN A 99 -9.61 -12.14 0.13
CA ASN A 99 -9.38 -10.75 0.48
C ASN A 99 -9.92 -10.49 1.90
N ILE A 100 -9.01 -10.42 2.88
CA ILE A 100 -9.33 -10.09 4.28
C ILE A 100 -9.23 -8.58 4.56
N GLY A 101 -8.81 -7.80 3.56
CA GLY A 101 -8.77 -6.36 3.62
C GLY A 101 -10.15 -5.73 3.47
N ARG A 102 -10.20 -4.42 3.69
CA ARG A 102 -11.43 -3.62 3.53
C ARG A 102 -11.58 -3.03 2.13
N GLY A 103 -10.49 -2.98 1.36
CA GLY A 103 -10.49 -2.55 -0.04
C GLY A 103 -10.83 -3.68 -1.00
N THR A 104 -11.50 -3.36 -2.11
CA THR A 104 -11.59 -4.29 -3.25
C THR A 104 -10.25 -4.32 -3.98
N VAL A 105 -9.80 -5.51 -4.36
CA VAL A 105 -8.62 -5.70 -5.20
C VAL A 105 -9.05 -5.82 -6.66
N LYS A 106 -8.35 -5.14 -7.58
CA LYS A 106 -8.47 -5.29 -9.03
C LYS A 106 -7.11 -5.24 -9.72
N ASP A 107 -7.10 -5.62 -11.00
CA ASP A 107 -5.93 -5.55 -11.87
C ASP A 107 -4.70 -6.25 -11.29
N ILE A 108 -4.91 -7.46 -10.75
CA ILE A 108 -3.83 -8.24 -10.13
C ILE A 108 -2.87 -8.73 -11.21
N ILE A 109 -1.60 -8.38 -11.08
CA ILE A 109 -0.47 -8.82 -11.90
C ILE A 109 0.53 -9.49 -10.96
N TYR A 110 1.33 -10.42 -11.46
CA TYR A 110 2.35 -11.05 -10.63
C TYR A 110 3.72 -11.18 -11.31
N THR A 111 4.76 -10.86 -10.55
CA THR A 111 6.14 -11.27 -10.86
C THR A 111 6.43 -12.53 -10.07
N TYR A 112 7.06 -13.50 -10.72
CA TYR A 112 7.48 -14.74 -10.07
C TYR A 112 8.99 -14.76 -9.92
N GLU A 113 9.46 -14.98 -8.69
CA GLU A 113 10.86 -15.15 -8.33
C GLU A 113 11.09 -16.62 -7.95
N TRP A 114 12.09 -17.28 -8.52
CA TRP A 114 12.42 -18.68 -8.23
C TRP A 114 13.93 -18.90 -8.16
N ASP A 115 14.33 -20.15 -7.91
CA ASP A 115 15.73 -20.55 -7.72
C ASP A 115 16.40 -19.69 -6.64
N ASP A 116 15.80 -19.70 -5.44
CA ASP A 116 16.24 -18.92 -4.28
C ASP A 116 16.28 -17.41 -4.56
N PHE A 117 15.26 -16.93 -5.28
CA PHE A 117 15.06 -15.54 -5.72
C PHE A 117 16.12 -15.02 -6.70
N SER A 118 17.00 -15.87 -7.21
CA SER A 118 18.04 -15.47 -8.17
C SER A 118 17.50 -15.21 -9.57
N LYS A 119 16.35 -15.81 -9.90
CA LYS A 119 15.67 -15.66 -11.19
C LYS A 119 14.32 -15.01 -11.00
N LYS A 120 13.95 -14.15 -11.95
CA LYS A 120 12.62 -13.52 -11.99
C LYS A 120 12.12 -13.37 -13.41
N TYR A 121 10.82 -13.45 -13.58
CA TYR A 121 10.12 -13.03 -14.79
C TYR A 121 8.81 -12.39 -14.39
N ASP A 122 8.38 -11.43 -15.18
CA ASP A 122 7.06 -10.85 -15.06
C ASP A 122 6.07 -11.75 -15.80
N ARG A 123 4.98 -12.09 -15.13
CA ARG A 123 3.83 -12.73 -15.77
C ARG A 123 2.74 -11.69 -15.92
N GLY A 124 1.87 -11.92 -16.90
CA GLY A 124 0.72 -11.06 -17.15
C GLY A 124 -0.33 -11.16 -16.02
N PRO A 125 -1.63 -11.01 -16.35
CA PRO A 125 -2.67 -10.97 -15.33
C PRO A 125 -2.63 -12.22 -14.46
N PHE A 126 -2.71 -12.01 -13.15
CA PHE A 126 -2.93 -13.09 -12.21
C PHE A 126 -4.31 -13.72 -12.52
N PRO A 127 -4.49 -15.03 -12.33
CA PRO A 127 -5.71 -15.69 -12.78
C PRO A 127 -6.99 -15.16 -12.13
N ILE A 128 -6.87 -14.62 -10.92
CA ILE A 128 -7.94 -13.89 -10.25
C ILE A 128 -7.84 -12.43 -10.70
N GLY A 129 -8.85 -11.94 -11.43
CA GLY A 129 -8.87 -10.57 -11.93
C GLY A 129 -9.17 -9.51 -10.84
N GLY A 130 -9.80 -9.93 -9.75
CA GLY A 130 -10.10 -9.07 -8.61
C GLY A 130 -10.89 -9.79 -7.52
N LEU A 131 -10.87 -9.23 -6.31
CA LEU A 131 -11.58 -9.76 -5.14
C LEU A 131 -12.16 -8.62 -4.31
N MET A 132 -13.47 -8.62 -4.12
CA MET A 132 -14.14 -7.74 -3.16
C MET A 132 -13.73 -8.10 -1.71
N PRO A 133 -13.93 -7.21 -0.73
CA PRO A 133 -13.74 -7.53 0.69
C PRO A 133 -14.50 -8.79 1.07
N SER A 134 -13.86 -9.68 1.83
CA SER A 134 -14.35 -11.02 2.20
C SER A 134 -14.54 -11.99 1.03
N GLY A 135 -14.34 -11.56 -0.21
CA GLY A 135 -14.37 -12.40 -1.40
C GLY A 135 -13.21 -13.39 -1.39
N ASN A 136 -13.45 -14.58 -1.95
CA ASN A 136 -12.43 -15.60 -2.06
C ASN A 136 -12.46 -16.28 -3.43
N SER A 137 -11.36 -16.94 -3.78
CA SER A 137 -11.23 -17.76 -4.97
C SER A 137 -10.15 -18.79 -4.77
N ASN A 138 -10.32 -19.95 -5.39
CA ASN A 138 -9.35 -21.04 -5.27
C ASN A 138 -8.37 -21.01 -6.44
N ILE A 139 -7.10 -21.20 -6.13
CA ILE A 139 -6.03 -21.37 -7.10
C ILE A 139 -5.35 -22.71 -6.89
N ARG A 140 -4.85 -23.28 -7.97
CA ARG A 140 -3.97 -24.44 -7.99
C ARG A 140 -2.67 -24.05 -8.63
N ILE A 141 -1.59 -24.33 -7.93
CA ILE A 141 -0.24 -24.05 -8.38
C ILE A 141 0.47 -25.38 -8.57
N GLU A 142 0.93 -25.60 -9.79
CA GLU A 142 1.71 -26.75 -10.22
C GLU A 142 3.17 -26.31 -10.34
N PHE A 143 3.99 -26.79 -9.41
CA PHE A 143 5.42 -26.52 -9.35
C PHE A 143 6.18 -27.66 -10.01
N ALA A 144 6.82 -27.36 -11.13
CA ALA A 144 7.67 -28.30 -11.84
C ALA A 144 9.02 -28.44 -11.10
N LEU A 145 9.37 -29.67 -10.75
CA LEU A 145 10.52 -30.00 -9.90
C LEU A 145 11.77 -30.26 -10.75
N PRO A 146 12.97 -29.82 -10.29
CA PRO A 146 14.22 -30.18 -10.94
C PRO A 146 14.51 -31.67 -10.79
N LYS A 147 15.21 -32.25 -11.78
CA LYS A 147 15.70 -33.62 -11.73
C LYS A 147 16.72 -33.86 -10.60
N GLU A 148 17.55 -32.87 -10.31
CA GLU A 148 18.50 -32.92 -9.19
C GLU A 148 17.79 -32.55 -7.88
N GLN A 149 17.84 -33.46 -6.90
CA GLN A 149 17.30 -33.20 -5.56
C GLN A 149 18.12 -32.11 -4.86
N ARG A 150 17.43 -31.05 -4.43
CA ARG A 150 17.94 -30.03 -3.50
C ARG A 150 17.28 -30.22 -2.14
N ASN A 151 18.01 -29.91 -1.08
CA ASN A 151 17.49 -30.01 0.29
C ASN A 151 16.42 -28.96 0.58
N SER A 152 16.60 -27.74 0.06
CA SER A 152 15.65 -26.63 0.22
C SER A 152 15.68 -25.72 -1.01
N VAL A 153 14.52 -25.15 -1.35
CA VAL A 153 14.37 -24.14 -2.41
C VAL A 153 13.32 -23.12 -2.01
N LYS A 154 13.59 -21.84 -2.29
CA LYS A 154 12.65 -20.74 -2.08
C LYS A 154 12.16 -20.15 -3.39
N CYS A 155 10.90 -19.73 -3.41
CA CYS A 155 10.31 -18.95 -4.50
C CYS A 155 9.27 -17.98 -3.95
N ALA A 156 8.90 -16.96 -4.73
CA ALA A 156 7.93 -15.96 -4.30
C ALA A 156 7.07 -15.42 -5.44
N PHE A 157 5.84 -15.02 -5.09
CA PHE A 157 5.06 -14.07 -5.87
C PHE A 157 5.30 -12.65 -5.35
N GLN A 158 5.58 -11.71 -6.25
CA GLN A 158 5.23 -10.31 -6.03
C GLN A 158 3.90 -10.05 -6.71
N LEU A 159 2.84 -9.90 -5.94
CA LEU A 159 1.54 -9.48 -6.45
C LEU A 159 1.51 -7.96 -6.50
N HIS A 160 1.27 -7.41 -7.67
CA HIS A 160 0.97 -6.00 -7.88
C HIS A 160 -0.52 -5.87 -8.16
N PHE A 161 -1.22 -5.00 -7.43
CA PHE A 161 -2.66 -4.80 -7.64
C PHE A 161 -3.12 -3.41 -7.21
N LYS A 162 -4.34 -3.07 -7.61
CA LYS A 162 -4.96 -1.77 -7.34
C LYS A 162 -6.21 -1.88 -6.49
N ASP A 163 -6.53 -0.82 -5.76
CA ASP A 163 -7.86 -0.62 -5.18
C ASP A 163 -8.80 0.15 -6.13
N LEU A 164 -10.03 0.43 -5.68
CA LEU A 164 -11.00 1.22 -6.44
C LEU A 164 -10.66 2.71 -6.53
N LEU A 165 -9.73 3.20 -5.69
CA LEU A 165 -9.23 4.56 -5.71
C LEU A 165 -7.97 4.70 -6.56
N GLU A 166 -7.58 3.65 -7.30
CA GLU A 166 -6.36 3.57 -8.12
C GLU A 166 -5.06 3.66 -7.30
N ASN A 167 -5.12 3.40 -5.99
CA ASN A 167 -3.92 3.19 -5.18
C ASN A 167 -3.29 1.85 -5.57
N GLU A 168 -1.97 1.85 -5.71
CA GLU A 168 -1.20 0.69 -6.11
C GLU A 168 -0.50 0.04 -4.91
N TYR A 169 -0.53 -1.28 -4.87
CA TYR A 169 0.01 -2.08 -3.78
C TYR A 169 0.87 -3.21 -4.33
N ASN A 170 1.94 -3.52 -3.60
CA ASN A 170 2.73 -4.73 -3.76
C ASN A 170 2.56 -5.63 -2.54
N GLN A 171 2.29 -6.91 -2.76
CA GLN A 171 2.23 -7.92 -1.72
C GLN A 171 3.08 -9.13 -2.09
N ARG A 172 4.02 -9.49 -1.22
CA ARG A 172 4.92 -10.61 -1.42
C ARG A 172 4.39 -11.86 -0.74
N ILE A 173 4.36 -12.98 -1.45
CA ILE A 173 4.12 -14.31 -0.87
C ILE A 173 5.34 -15.18 -1.14
N GLU A 174 6.00 -15.66 -0.10
CA GLU A 174 7.17 -16.54 -0.18
C GLU A 174 6.78 -17.98 0.14
N PHE A 175 7.33 -18.93 -0.60
CA PHE A 175 7.13 -20.36 -0.40
C PHE A 175 8.48 -21.01 -0.15
N HIS A 176 8.55 -21.84 0.89
CA HIS A 176 9.73 -22.61 1.24
C HIS A 176 9.44 -24.09 1.04
N PHE A 177 10.23 -24.70 0.17
CA PHE A 177 10.16 -26.12 -0.11
C PHE A 177 11.34 -26.82 0.54
N GLU A 178 11.09 -28.03 1.06
CA GLU A 178 12.14 -28.90 1.59
C GLU A 178 11.99 -30.32 1.05
N SER A 179 13.12 -31.03 0.96
CA SER A 179 13.17 -32.48 0.72
C SER A 179 13.91 -33.15 1.88
N LYS A 180 13.35 -34.25 2.40
CA LYS A 180 13.96 -35.07 3.45
C LYS A 180 14.29 -36.45 2.91
N ASN A 181 15.56 -36.85 2.99
CA ASN A 181 16.02 -38.23 2.80
C ASN A 181 15.33 -38.99 1.66
N THR A 182 15.54 -38.56 0.41
CA THR A 182 15.01 -39.12 -0.85
C THR A 182 13.53 -38.87 -1.18
N ALA A 183 12.74 -38.26 -0.27
CA ALA A 183 11.36 -37.88 -0.57
C ALA A 183 11.29 -36.74 -1.61
N PRO A 184 10.24 -36.69 -2.45
CA PRO A 184 10.01 -35.54 -3.33
C PRO A 184 9.91 -34.24 -2.53
N MET A 185 10.36 -33.13 -3.12
CA MET A 185 10.21 -31.80 -2.50
C MET A 185 8.75 -31.51 -2.18
N VAL A 186 8.49 -31.04 -0.96
CA VAL A 186 7.17 -30.63 -0.49
C VAL A 186 7.22 -29.20 0.04
N LEU A 187 6.08 -28.51 -0.02
CA LEU A 187 5.93 -27.21 0.62
C LEU A 187 5.99 -27.40 2.14
N GLU A 188 7.00 -26.82 2.79
CA GLU A 188 7.16 -26.86 4.25
C GLU A 188 6.35 -25.73 4.90
N ASN A 189 6.53 -24.51 4.40
CA ASN A 189 5.81 -23.34 4.86
C ASN A 189 5.72 -22.27 3.77
N TYR A 190 4.88 -21.26 4.03
CA TYR A 190 4.78 -20.07 3.20
C TYR A 190 4.51 -18.85 4.09
N ILE A 191 4.95 -17.68 3.61
CA ILE A 191 4.86 -16.41 4.33
C ILE A 191 4.14 -15.42 3.43
N VAL A 192 3.02 -14.88 3.92
CA VAL A 192 2.28 -13.81 3.25
C VAL A 192 2.63 -12.49 3.93
N GLN A 193 3.28 -11.58 3.20
CA GLN A 193 3.62 -10.26 3.71
C GLN A 193 2.42 -9.31 3.63
N SER A 194 2.43 -8.26 4.45
CA SER A 194 1.40 -7.21 4.36
C SER A 194 1.59 -6.39 3.08
N PRO A 195 0.50 -5.94 2.43
CA PRO A 195 0.60 -5.08 1.25
C PRO A 195 1.30 -3.75 1.56
N ILE A 196 2.23 -3.38 0.69
CA ILE A 196 3.00 -2.13 0.75
C ILE A 196 2.50 -1.23 -0.37
N VAL A 197 2.22 0.03 -0.05
CA VAL A 197 1.80 1.04 -1.03
C VAL A 197 2.97 1.40 -1.93
N ILE A 198 2.72 1.49 -3.23
CA ILE A 198 3.67 2.05 -4.18
C ILE A 198 3.39 3.54 -4.28
N ASN A 199 4.22 4.35 -3.62
CA ASN A 199 4.11 5.80 -3.74
C ASN A 199 4.51 6.19 -5.17
N LYS A 200 3.62 6.88 -5.87
CA LYS A 200 3.97 7.57 -7.12
C LYS A 200 4.82 8.77 -6.74
N GLU A 201 6.10 8.74 -7.12
CA GLU A 201 7.00 9.90 -7.06
C GLU A 201 6.46 11.07 -7.91
#